data_AF-A0A6V7K6D2-F1
#
_entry.id   AF-A0A6V7K6D2-F1
#
_cell.length_a   1.000
_cell.length_b   1.000
_cell.length_c   1.000
_cell.angle_alpha   90.00
_cell.angle_beta   90.00
_cell.angle_gamma   90.00
#
_symmetry.space_group_name_H-M   'P 1'
#
loop_
_entity.id
_entity.type
_entity.pdbx_description
1 polymer ?
#
loop_
_entity_poly.entity_id
_entity_poly.type
_entity_poly.pdbx_seq_one_letter_code
_entity_poly.pdbx_strand_id
1 'polypeptide(L)'
;VPFDLRTRWDSYYMEILMLTGLLVYFVNYLAGKSKNLRICENWLNENRRILQENFSLVGDTGKSKEEQEEEGESGLIKESESQYSVYCSGRVGCESMLIELK
;
A
#
# COMPACT_ATOMS: atom_id res chain seq x y z
N VAL A 1 -30.97 23.89 -36.81
CA VAL A 1 -30.16 23.56 -35.62
C VAL A 1 -29.71 22.12 -35.80
N PRO A 2 -28.43 21.84 -36.11
CA PRO A 2 -28.09 20.54 -36.66
C PRO A 2 -28.06 19.46 -35.57
N PHE A 3 -28.57 18.28 -35.95
CA PHE A 3 -28.80 17.08 -35.15
C PHE A 3 -27.56 16.17 -35.04
N ASP A 4 -26.36 16.66 -35.38
CA ASP A 4 -25.15 15.83 -35.52
C ASP A 4 -24.46 15.46 -34.21
N LEU A 5 -24.90 16.04 -33.08
CA LEU A 5 -24.45 15.58 -31.76
C LEU A 5 -25.05 14.19 -31.47
N ARG A 6 -26.35 14.00 -31.70
CA ARG A 6 -27.08 12.77 -31.31
C ARG A 6 -26.56 11.51 -32.01
N THR A 7 -26.19 11.60 -33.28
CA THR A 7 -25.66 10.49 -34.07
C THR A 7 -24.25 10.07 -33.64
N ARG A 8 -23.45 11.02 -33.13
CA ARG A 8 -22.12 10.73 -32.56
C ARG A 8 -22.21 10.07 -31.18
N TRP A 9 -23.17 10.47 -30.35
CA TRP A 9 -23.38 9.88 -29.02
C TRP A 9 -23.65 8.37 -29.04
N ASP A 10 -24.38 7.88 -30.05
CA ASP A 10 -24.63 6.44 -30.24
C ASP A 10 -23.32 5.68 -30.55
N SER A 11 -22.46 6.29 -31.37
CA SER A 11 -21.16 5.72 -31.75
C SER A 11 -20.14 5.65 -30.60
N TYR A 12 -20.20 6.57 -29.63
CA TYR A 12 -19.26 6.63 -28.49
C TYR A 12 -19.78 5.98 -27.21
N TYR A 13 -21.00 5.41 -27.22
CA TYR A 13 -21.61 4.85 -26.01
C TYR A 13 -20.73 3.76 -25.37
N MET A 14 -20.17 2.85 -26.18
CA MET A 14 -19.28 1.79 -25.70
C MET A 14 -17.96 2.36 -25.16
N GLU A 15 -17.42 3.40 -25.79
CA GLU A 15 -16.20 4.07 -25.32
C GLU A 15 -16.42 4.73 -23.96
N ILE A 16 -17.53 5.44 -23.79
CA ILE A 16 -17.91 6.08 -22.52
C ILE A 16 -18.15 5.02 -21.44
N LEU A 17 -18.78 3.90 -21.78
CA LEU A 17 -19.01 2.79 -20.86
C LEU A 17 -17.69 2.16 -20.38
N MET A 18 -16.76 1.90 -21.31
CA MET A 18 -15.43 1.38 -21.00
C MET A 18 -14.63 2.35 -20.12
N LEU A 19 -14.66 3.65 -20.44
CA LEU A 19 -14.01 4.70 -19.64
C LEU A 19 -14.62 4.79 -18.24
N THR A 20 -15.95 4.70 -18.12
CA THR A 20 -16.65 4.71 -16.83
C THR A 20 -16.25 3.50 -15.99
N GLY A 21 -16.19 2.31 -16.59
CA GLY A 21 -15.71 1.10 -15.90
C GLY A 21 -14.27 1.23 -15.42
N LEU A 22 -13.38 1.79 -16.24
CA LEU A 22 -11.99 2.05 -15.87
C LEU A 22 -11.88 3.08 -14.74
N LEU A 23 -12.70 4.12 -14.76
CA LEU A 23 -12.73 5.15 -13.72
C LEU A 23 -13.16 4.56 -12.37
N VAL A 24 -14.22 3.75 -12.35
CA VAL A 24 -14.67 3.03 -11.14
C VAL A 24 -13.57 2.11 -10.62
N TYR A 25 -12.89 1.37 -11.51
CA TYR A 25 -11.74 0.54 -11.13
C TYR A 25 -10.62 1.37 -10.51
N PHE A 26 -10.26 2.51 -11.11
CA PHE A 26 -9.19 3.36 -10.61
C PHE A 26 -9.51 3.96 -9.24
N VAL A 27 -10.76 4.40 -9.03
CA VAL A 27 -11.23 4.89 -7.73
C VAL A 27 -11.18 3.79 -6.69
N ASN A 28 -11.62 2.57 -7.03
CA ASN A 28 -11.55 1.42 -6.13
C ASN A 28 -10.10 1.10 -5.75
N TYR A 29 -9.21 1.09 -6.74
CA TYR A 29 -7.78 0.85 -6.54
C TYR A 29 -7.14 1.89 -5.61
N LEU A 30 -7.37 3.19 -5.85
CA LEU A 30 -6.86 4.25 -4.98
C LEU A 30 -7.42 4.16 -3.56
N ALA A 31 -8.71 3.86 -3.42
CA ALA A 31 -9.33 3.69 -2.11
C ALA A 31 -8.79 2.46 -1.38
N GLY A 32 -8.53 1.35 -2.10
CA GLY A 32 -7.95 0.13 -1.55
C GLY A 32 -6.52 0.36 -1.06
N LYS A 33 -5.68 0.96 -1.91
CA LYS A 33 -4.30 1.33 -1.58
C LYS A 33 -4.20 2.10 -0.25
N SER A 34 -4.95 3.19 -0.11
CA SER A 34 -4.89 4.02 1.08
C SER A 34 -5.45 3.33 2.32
N LYS A 35 -6.45 2.45 2.17
CA LYS A 35 -6.99 1.67 3.30
C LYS A 35 -5.99 0.62 3.78
N ASN A 36 -5.37 -0.11 2.85
CA ASN A 36 -4.40 -1.15 3.18
C ASN A 36 -3.19 -0.59 3.91
N LEU A 37 -2.67 0.56 3.45
CA LEU A 37 -1.58 1.26 4.12
C LEU A 37 -1.95 1.61 5.57
N ARG A 38 -3.12 2.23 5.78
CA ARG A 38 -3.59 2.62 7.13
C ARG A 38 -3.77 1.44 8.07
N ILE A 39 -4.23 0.30 7.55
CA ILE A 39 -4.38 -0.92 8.35
C ILE A 39 -3.01 -1.42 8.81
N CYS A 40 -2.03 -1.46 7.90
CA CYS A 40 -0.68 -1.93 8.20
C CYS A 40 0.05 -0.99 9.17
N GLU A 41 -0.07 0.33 8.98
CA GLU A 41 0.46 1.33 9.91
C GLU A 41 -0.15 1.17 11.31
N ASN A 42 -1.48 1.01 11.40
CA ASN A 42 -2.14 0.85 12.69
C ASN A 42 -1.73 -0.46 13.38
N TRP A 43 -1.66 -1.57 12.63
CA TRP A 43 -1.19 -2.85 13.14
C TRP A 43 0.24 -2.76 13.66
N LEU A 44 1.13 -2.10 12.92
CA LEU A 44 2.53 -1.93 13.32
C LEU A 44 2.62 -1.07 14.58
N ASN A 45 1.85 0.01 14.67
CA ASN A 45 1.84 0.89 15.83
C ASN A 45 1.36 0.16 17.10
N GLU A 46 0.30 -0.65 17.01
CA GLU A 46 -0.21 -1.46 18.12
C GLU A 46 0.80 -2.53 18.58
N ASN A 47 1.49 -3.17 17.64
CA ASN A 47 2.47 -4.23 17.93
C ASN A 47 3.89 -3.71 18.21
N ARG A 48 4.15 -2.42 17.94
CA ARG A 48 5.48 -1.80 18.07
C ARG A 48 6.10 -2.01 19.44
N ARG A 49 5.31 -1.84 20.50
CA ARG A 49 5.77 -2.03 21.89
C ARG A 49 6.29 -3.44 22.12
N ILE A 50 5.53 -4.45 21.72
CA ILE A 50 5.91 -5.86 21.91
C ILE A 50 7.16 -6.18 21.09
N LEU A 51 7.25 -5.67 19.86
CA LEU A 51 8.42 -5.87 19.02
C LEU A 51 9.67 -5.22 19.63
N GLN A 52 9.58 -3.98 20.11
CA GLN A 52 10.70 -3.25 20.74
C GLN A 52 11.14 -3.86 22.08
N GLU A 53 10.24 -4.48 22.83
CA GLU A 53 10.59 -5.21 24.07
C GLU A 53 11.37 -6.49 23.79
N ASN A 54 11.17 -7.11 22.62
CA ASN A 54 11.71 -8.44 22.29
C ASN A 54 12.89 -8.42 21.32
N PHE A 55 13.03 -7.36 20.51
CA PHE A 55 14.03 -7.20 19.45
C PHE A 55 14.73 -5.84 19.62
N SER A 56 16.06 -5.82 19.53
CA SER A 56 16.82 -4.57 19.59
C SER A 56 16.75 -3.77 18.28
N LEU A 57 16.39 -4.43 17.18
CA LEU A 57 16.29 -3.83 15.85
C LEU A 57 14.91 -4.13 15.25
N VAL A 58 14.07 -3.11 15.10
CA VAL A 58 12.70 -3.25 14.55
C VAL A 58 12.54 -2.22 13.44
N GLY A 59 12.28 -2.68 12.23
CA GLY A 59 12.07 -1.82 11.06
C GLY A 59 13.36 -1.30 10.41
N ASP A 60 14.53 -1.81 10.79
CA ASP A 60 15.79 -1.46 10.12
C ASP A 60 16.10 -2.50 9.02
N THR A 61 15.97 -2.07 7.78
CA THR A 61 16.27 -2.88 6.59
C THR A 61 17.74 -2.74 6.16
N GLY A 62 18.58 -2.00 6.89
CA GLY A 62 19.96 -1.70 6.49
C GLY A 62 20.06 -0.84 5.21
N LYS A 63 18.90 -0.36 4.72
CA LYS A 63 18.78 0.59 3.62
C LYS A 63 19.17 2.00 4.08
N SER A 64 19.68 2.78 3.15
CA SER A 64 20.09 4.18 3.36
C SER A 64 18.98 4.99 4.02
N LYS A 65 19.30 5.95 4.90
CA LYS A 65 18.28 6.82 5.54
C LYS A 65 17.35 7.51 4.54
N GLU A 66 17.86 7.80 3.34
CA GLU A 66 17.09 8.37 2.22
C GLU A 66 16.01 7.41 1.70
N GLU A 67 16.25 6.09 1.72
CA GLU A 67 15.27 5.07 1.32
C GLU A 67 14.24 4.80 2.43
N GLN A 68 14.63 5.00 3.70
CA GLN A 68 13.71 4.90 4.85
C GLN A 68 12.72 6.07 4.90
N GLU A 69 13.10 7.25 4.41
CA GLU A 69 12.22 8.43 4.32
C GLU A 69 11.13 8.24 3.23
N GLU A 70 11.43 7.52 2.15
CA GLU A 70 10.45 7.20 1.10
C GLU A 70 9.47 6.07 1.51
N GLU A 71 9.92 5.08 2.31
CA GLU A 71 9.10 3.95 2.78
C GLU A 71 8.30 4.26 4.06
N GLY A 72 8.53 5.43 4.66
CA GLY A 72 7.84 5.91 5.85
C GLY A 72 8.58 5.53 7.13
N GLU A 73 8.69 6.52 8.02
CA GLU A 73 9.42 6.51 9.31
C GLU A 73 9.03 5.34 10.26
N SER A 74 8.00 4.57 9.92
CA SER A 74 7.49 3.46 10.72
C SER A 74 8.32 2.17 10.60
N GLY A 75 9.15 2.02 9.56
CA GLY A 75 9.91 0.78 9.30
C GLY A 75 9.07 -0.32 8.62
N LEU A 76 8.01 0.11 7.92
CA LEU A 76 7.12 -0.74 7.13
C LEU A 76 7.61 -0.74 5.68
N ILE A 77 8.01 -1.90 5.15
CA ILE A 77 8.41 -2.02 3.76
C ILE A 77 7.18 -2.33 2.92
N LYS A 78 7.01 -1.58 1.84
CA LYS A 78 5.90 -1.80 0.91
C LYS A 78 6.38 -2.60 -0.30
N GLU A 79 6.09 -3.90 -0.30
CA GLU A 79 6.40 -4.81 -1.41
C GLU A 79 5.39 -4.67 -2.57
N SER A 80 4.12 -4.42 -2.23
CA SER A 80 3.03 -4.19 -3.18
C SER A 80 1.93 -3.34 -2.53
N GLU A 81 0.94 -2.88 -3.30
CA GLU A 81 -0.22 -2.13 -2.76
C GLU A 81 -1.09 -2.94 -1.79
N SER A 82 -0.95 -4.26 -1.84
CA SER A 82 -1.62 -5.22 -0.95
C SER A 82 -0.67 -6.01 -0.08
N GLN A 83 0.65 -5.76 -0.12
CA GLN A 83 1.62 -6.56 0.64
C GLN A 83 2.64 -5.64 1.30
N TYR A 84 2.69 -5.74 2.62
CA TYR A 84 3.60 -4.98 3.46
C TYR A 84 4.41 -5.94 4.32
N SER A 85 5.69 -5.64 4.51
CA SER A 85 6.61 -6.46 5.28
C SER A 85 7.31 -5.65 6.37
N VAL A 86 7.64 -6.29 7.49
CA VAL A 86 8.38 -5.70 8.61
C VAL A 86 9.48 -6.65 9.02
N TYR A 87 10.70 -6.13 9.14
CA TYR A 87 11.87 -6.88 9.60
C TYR A 87 12.20 -6.55 11.05
N CYS A 88 12.42 -7.58 11.85
CA CYS A 88 12.89 -7.46 13.23
C CYS A 88 14.13 -8.35 13.44
N SER A 89 15.10 -7.89 14.23
CA SER A 89 16.33 -8.63 14.56
C SER A 89 16.87 -8.24 15.94
N GLY A 90 17.92 -8.94 16.40
CA GLY A 90 18.63 -8.61 17.63
C GLY A 90 18.08 -9.26 18.90
N ARG A 91 17.37 -10.38 18.76
CA ARG A 91 16.94 -11.22 19.90
C ARG A 91 17.88 -12.41 20.07
N VAL A 92 18.30 -12.70 21.30
CA VAL A 92 19.09 -13.90 21.60
C VAL A 92 18.25 -15.15 21.29
N GLY A 93 18.72 -16.00 20.38
CA GLY A 93 18.02 -17.21 19.93
C GLY A 93 17.09 -17.04 18.71
N CYS A 94 17.00 -15.84 18.13
CA CYS A 94 16.30 -15.58 16.88
C CYS A 94 17.08 -14.53 16.08
N GLU A 95 17.77 -14.98 15.02
CA GLU A 95 18.63 -14.12 14.19
C GLU A 95 17.84 -13.01 13.50
N SER A 96 16.67 -13.35 12.95
CA SER A 96 15.76 -12.40 12.32
C SER A 96 14.33 -12.93 12.29
N MET A 97 13.36 -12.02 12.26
CA MET A 97 11.94 -12.29 12.09
C MET A 97 11.41 -11.39 10.98
N LEU A 98 10.77 -12.00 9.98
CA LEU A 98 10.04 -11.33 8.92
C LEU A 98 8.55 -11.48 9.17
N ILE A 99 7.84 -10.36 9.17
CA ILE A 99 6.37 -10.31 9.30
C ILE A 99 5.82 -9.82 7.97
N GLU A 100 4.90 -10.58 7.38
CA GLU A 100 4.19 -10.19 6.16
C GLU A 100 2.71 -9.92 6.47
N LEU A 101 2.19 -8.80 5.97
CA LEU A 101 0.80 -8.38 6.02
C LEU A 101 0.27 -8.41 4.57
N LYS A 102 -0.75 -9.23 4.31
CA LYS A 102 -1.36 -9.47 2.99
C LYS A 102 -2.87 -9.17 3.03
#